data_AF-A0A367AA72-F1
#
_entry.id   AF-A0A367AA72-F1
#
_cell.length_a   1.000
_cell.length_b   1.000
_cell.length_c   1.000
_cell.angle_alpha   90.00
_cell.angle_beta   90.00
_cell.angle_gamma   90.00
#
_symmetry.space_group_name_H-M   'P 1'
#
loop_
_entity.id
_entity.type
_entity.pdbx_description
1 polymer ?
#
loop_
_entity_poly.entity_id
_entity_poly.type
_entity_poly.pdbx_seq_one_letter_code
_entity_poly.pdbx_strand_id
1 'polypeptide(L)'
;MSAAPEPRDEILVEADGAEIQAPAGQALTAVREEGEQVQQVTGPRWTAADFGDDADWDHPDTRPRMRGWLHLFAFFGAIVAGAVLIPLASVQGARAGFSVAVYCATICGLFGISALYHRRRWSPRGWKIMKRLDHSMIFLFIAGTYTPFALLAVDQPMGYWILALVWAGAIAGVSLKLTWPTAPRWLGVPLYIGLGWVAVFILTDILHIAGVASLVLLATGGVLYTLGGIAYGIKKPNPWPGVFGYHEVFHAMTIVAAICHYIAVYFAVYNSPFS
;
A
#
# COMPACT_ATOMS: atom_id res chain seq x y z
N MET A 1 -49.07 -9.01 -11.16
CA MET A 1 -48.19 -9.49 -10.08
C MET A 1 -46.99 -8.55 -10.05
N SER A 2 -46.96 -7.60 -9.11
CA SER A 2 -45.80 -6.72 -8.92
C SER A 2 -44.68 -7.55 -8.30
N ALA A 3 -43.51 -7.59 -8.94
CA ALA A 3 -42.33 -8.20 -8.33
C ALA A 3 -42.07 -7.52 -6.98
N ALA A 4 -41.72 -8.31 -5.95
CA ALA A 4 -41.26 -7.73 -4.70
C ALA A 4 -40.01 -6.88 -5.00
N PRO A 5 -39.95 -5.63 -4.52
CA PRO A 5 -38.79 -4.78 -4.73
C PRO A 5 -37.54 -5.48 -4.17
N GLU A 6 -36.45 -5.46 -4.93
CA GLU A 6 -35.20 -6.04 -4.44
C GLU A 6 -34.70 -5.24 -3.22
N PRO A 7 -33.92 -5.84 -2.31
CA PRO A 7 -33.31 -5.16 -1.16
C PRO A 7 -32.46 -3.91 -1.50
N ARG A 8 -32.25 -3.65 -2.80
CA ARG A 8 -31.51 -2.52 -3.37
C ARG A 8 -32.33 -1.24 -3.49
N ASP A 9 -33.66 -1.34 -3.49
CA ASP A 9 -34.55 -0.17 -3.56
C ASP A 9 -34.89 0.36 -2.18
N GLU A 10 -34.71 -0.44 -1.12
CA GLU A 10 -35.05 -0.05 0.24
C GLU A 10 -34.04 0.95 0.81
N ILE A 11 -34.55 2.12 1.20
CA ILE A 11 -33.80 3.13 1.94
C ILE A 11 -34.44 3.26 3.32
N LEU A 12 -33.60 3.49 4.33
CA LEU A 12 -34.07 3.94 5.63
C LEU A 12 -34.30 5.44 5.57
N VAL A 13 -35.52 5.90 5.83
CA VAL A 13 -35.84 7.33 5.95
C VAL A 13 -36.16 7.62 7.40
N GLU A 14 -35.49 8.63 7.96
CA GLU A 14 -35.72 9.10 9.33
C GLU A 14 -36.43 10.47 9.28
N ALA A 15 -37.59 10.53 9.94
CA ALA A 15 -38.40 11.73 10.11
C ALA A 15 -39.01 11.71 11.53
N ASP A 16 -38.84 12.80 12.29
CA ASP A 16 -39.35 13.00 13.66
C ASP A 16 -39.17 11.81 14.64
N GLY A 17 -38.08 11.05 14.48
CA GLY A 17 -37.73 9.91 15.34
C GLY A 17 -38.37 8.58 14.94
N ALA A 18 -39.13 8.55 13.84
CA ALA A 18 -39.62 7.32 13.21
C ALA A 18 -38.66 6.86 12.10
N GLU A 19 -38.37 5.56 12.08
CA GLU A 19 -37.54 4.91 11.06
C GLU A 19 -38.43 4.12 10.08
N ILE A 20 -38.42 4.50 8.81
CA ILE A 20 -39.18 3.81 7.75
C ILE A 20 -38.21 3.12 6.79
N GLN A 21 -38.25 1.79 6.72
CA GLN A 21 -37.54 0.99 5.73
C GLN A 21 -38.51 0.58 4.62
N ALA A 22 -38.37 1.18 3.43
CA ALA A 22 -39.20 0.87 2.27
C ALA A 22 -38.49 1.26 0.96
N PRO A 23 -38.96 0.76 -0.21
CA PRO A 23 -38.46 1.20 -1.51
C PRO A 23 -38.45 2.72 -1.63
N ALA A 24 -37.41 3.30 -2.25
CA ALA A 24 -37.15 4.74 -2.19
C ALA A 24 -38.34 5.63 -2.58
N GLY A 25 -39.09 5.24 -3.61
CA GLY A 25 -40.30 5.95 -4.02
C GLY A 25 -41.46 5.86 -3.02
N GLN A 26 -41.58 4.76 -2.28
CA GLN A 26 -42.62 4.56 -1.26
C GLN A 26 -42.25 5.25 0.05
N ALA A 27 -40.99 5.11 0.50
CA ALA A 27 -40.50 5.76 1.71
C ALA A 27 -40.58 7.29 1.64
N LEU A 28 -40.21 7.88 0.50
CA LEU A 28 -40.28 9.33 0.28
C LEU A 28 -41.72 9.85 0.10
N THR A 29 -42.60 9.06 -0.50
CA THR A 29 -44.03 9.43 -0.64
C THR A 29 -44.71 9.40 0.71
N ALA A 30 -44.46 8.38 1.55
CA ALA A 30 -45.03 8.27 2.89
C ALA A 30 -44.67 9.49 3.77
N VAL A 31 -43.40 9.86 3.83
CA VAL A 31 -42.95 11.04 4.61
C VAL A 31 -43.59 12.34 4.09
N ARG A 32 -43.78 12.48 2.77
CA ARG A 32 -44.43 13.66 2.16
C ARG A 32 -45.94 13.70 2.42
N GLU A 33 -46.61 12.56 2.44
CA GLU A 33 -48.05 12.46 2.73
C GLU A 33 -48.34 12.79 4.21
N GLU A 34 -47.40 12.48 5.11
CA GLU A 34 -47.48 12.85 6.53
C GLU A 34 -47.15 14.33 6.78
N GLY A 35 -46.75 15.08 5.75
CA GLY A 35 -46.40 16.50 5.86
C GLY A 35 -45.04 16.76 6.53
N GLU A 36 -44.26 15.71 6.72
CA GLU A 36 -42.97 15.74 7.39
C GLU A 36 -41.81 16.05 6.41
N GLN A 37 -40.71 16.57 6.96
CA GLN A 37 -39.49 16.79 6.18
C GLN A 37 -38.50 15.66 6.43
N VAL A 38 -37.98 15.09 5.34
CA VAL A 38 -36.93 14.07 5.39
C VAL A 38 -35.68 14.67 6.05
N GLN A 39 -35.35 14.17 7.24
CA GLN A 39 -34.17 14.60 7.98
C GLN A 39 -32.92 13.86 7.50
N GLN A 40 -33.05 12.55 7.23
CA GLN A 40 -31.94 11.71 6.77
C GLN A 40 -32.42 10.52 5.90
N VAL A 41 -31.68 10.23 4.82
CA VAL A 41 -31.88 9.03 3.98
C VAL A 41 -30.64 8.13 4.06
N THR A 42 -30.81 6.90 4.52
CA THR A 42 -29.75 5.91 4.68
C THR A 42 -30.05 4.67 3.82
N GLY A 43 -29.54 4.66 2.58
CA GLY A 43 -29.42 3.45 1.74
C GLY A 43 -27.94 3.13 1.46
N PRO A 44 -27.60 2.03 0.76
CA PRO A 44 -26.23 1.83 0.31
C PRO A 44 -25.85 3.01 -0.59
N ARG A 45 -24.97 3.88 -0.09
CA ARG A 45 -24.59 5.15 -0.74
C ARG A 45 -24.01 4.95 -2.15
N TRP A 46 -23.55 3.73 -2.47
CA TRP A 46 -22.93 3.32 -3.74
C TRP A 46 -23.14 1.80 -3.93
N THR A 47 -23.31 1.35 -5.17
CA THR A 47 -23.42 -0.06 -5.59
C THR A 47 -22.13 -0.54 -6.26
N ALA A 48 -22.01 -1.86 -6.49
CA ALA A 48 -20.84 -2.43 -7.19
C ALA A 48 -20.64 -1.87 -8.60
N ALA A 49 -21.73 -1.54 -9.31
CA ALA A 49 -21.66 -0.95 -10.64
C ALA A 49 -20.96 0.43 -10.64
N ASP A 50 -21.07 1.19 -9.55
CA ASP A 50 -20.48 2.53 -9.45
C ASP A 50 -18.95 2.52 -9.40
N PHE A 51 -18.35 1.40 -9.00
CA PHE A 51 -16.90 1.21 -8.95
C PHE A 51 -16.31 0.76 -10.31
N GLY A 52 -17.18 0.34 -11.26
CA GLY A 52 -16.85 -0.13 -12.60
C GLY A 52 -16.41 -1.60 -12.67
N ASP A 53 -16.36 -2.16 -13.89
CA ASP A 53 -15.95 -3.55 -14.18
C ASP A 53 -14.41 -3.73 -14.11
N ASP A 54 -13.81 -3.36 -12.99
CA ASP A 54 -12.40 -3.61 -12.74
C ASP A 54 -12.24 -5.08 -12.29
N ALA A 55 -12.30 -6.01 -13.26
CA ALA A 55 -12.26 -7.47 -13.06
C ALA A 55 -11.04 -7.97 -12.26
N ASP A 56 -10.03 -7.12 -12.09
CA ASP A 56 -8.82 -7.43 -11.35
C ASP A 56 -8.97 -7.26 -9.83
N TRP A 57 -10.07 -6.71 -9.30
CA TRP A 57 -10.13 -6.27 -7.89
C TRP A 57 -11.40 -6.60 -7.11
N ASP A 58 -11.21 -7.02 -5.85
CA ASP A 58 -12.29 -7.26 -4.90
C ASP A 58 -13.02 -5.94 -4.58
N HIS A 59 -14.33 -5.91 -4.82
CA HIS A 59 -15.20 -4.81 -4.40
C HIS A 59 -14.97 -4.50 -2.91
N PRO A 60 -15.05 -3.23 -2.46
CA PRO A 60 -14.85 -2.89 -1.05
C PRO A 60 -15.64 -3.73 -0.04
N ASP A 61 -16.75 -4.31 -0.50
CA ASP A 61 -17.67 -5.14 0.30
C ASP A 61 -17.44 -6.66 0.18
N THR A 62 -16.56 -7.12 -0.70
CA THR A 62 -16.21 -8.55 -0.84
C THR A 62 -14.82 -8.91 -0.30
N ARG A 63 -14.13 -7.94 0.31
CA ARG A 63 -12.77 -8.12 0.82
C ARG A 63 -12.74 -9.06 2.04
N PRO A 64 -11.69 -9.88 2.22
CA PRO A 64 -11.48 -10.67 3.43
C PRO A 64 -11.43 -9.81 4.69
N ARG A 65 -11.82 -10.38 5.83
CA ARG A 65 -11.91 -9.66 7.12
C ARG A 65 -10.60 -8.99 7.56
N MET A 66 -9.44 -9.60 7.25
CA MET A 66 -8.12 -9.09 7.62
C MET A 66 -7.58 -8.00 6.68
N ARG A 67 -8.30 -7.65 5.62
CA ARG A 67 -7.82 -6.69 4.61
C ARG A 67 -7.42 -5.36 5.25
N GLY A 68 -6.18 -4.96 4.99
CA GLY A 68 -5.58 -3.71 5.46
C GLY A 68 -5.13 -3.66 6.92
N TRP A 69 -5.49 -4.64 7.76
CA TRP A 69 -5.12 -4.61 9.19
C TRP A 69 -3.61 -4.75 9.41
N LEU A 70 -2.97 -5.64 8.65
CA LEU A 70 -1.52 -5.84 8.74
C LEU A 70 -0.74 -4.54 8.49
N HIS A 71 -1.06 -3.83 7.41
CA HIS A 71 -0.42 -2.55 7.10
C HIS A 71 -0.80 -1.44 8.09
N LEU A 72 -2.00 -1.47 8.69
CA LEU A 72 -2.37 -0.53 9.73
C LEU A 72 -1.44 -0.64 10.95
N PHE A 73 -1.21 -1.86 11.46
CA PHE A 73 -0.28 -2.06 12.57
C PHE A 73 1.16 -1.77 12.17
N ALA A 74 1.56 -2.18 10.96
CA ALA A 74 2.90 -1.90 10.44
C ALA A 74 3.17 -0.40 10.26
N PHE A 75 2.16 0.42 9.96
CA PHE A 75 2.30 1.88 9.87
C PHE A 75 2.76 2.50 11.20
N PHE A 76 2.11 2.15 12.32
CA PHE A 76 2.54 2.64 13.63
C PHE A 76 3.90 2.07 14.03
N GLY A 77 4.17 0.80 13.70
CA GLY A 77 5.50 0.21 13.86
C GLY A 77 6.58 0.97 13.07
N ALA A 78 6.29 1.37 11.84
CA ALA A 78 7.20 2.14 10.98
C ALA A 78 7.46 3.55 11.52
N ILE A 79 6.47 4.21 12.14
CA ILE A 79 6.67 5.49 12.83
C ILE A 79 7.66 5.33 13.97
N VAL A 80 7.48 4.32 14.83
CA VAL A 80 8.39 4.05 15.95
C VAL A 80 9.79 3.69 15.43
N ALA A 81 9.86 2.82 14.43
CA ALA A 81 11.12 2.40 13.81
C ALA A 81 11.88 3.60 13.21
N GLY A 82 11.17 4.54 12.55
CA GLY A 82 11.75 5.77 12.01
C GLY A 82 12.18 6.75 13.10
N ALA A 83 11.37 6.94 14.14
CA ALA A 83 11.71 7.77 15.31
C ALA A 83 12.98 7.28 16.03
N VAL A 84 13.30 5.98 15.92
CA VAL A 84 14.55 5.39 16.44
C VAL A 84 15.70 5.53 15.44
N LEU A 85 15.53 5.09 14.19
CA LEU A 85 16.67 4.97 13.26
C LEU A 85 17.13 6.31 12.70
N ILE A 86 16.23 7.28 12.49
CA ILE A 86 16.60 8.58 11.94
C ILE A 86 17.58 9.32 12.85
N PRO A 87 17.33 9.48 14.17
CA PRO A 87 18.32 10.09 15.08
C PRO A 87 19.63 9.31 15.14
N LEU A 88 19.56 7.97 15.22
CA LEU A 88 20.76 7.12 15.26
C LEU A 88 21.63 7.25 14.00
N ALA A 89 21.02 7.42 12.83
CA ALA A 89 21.74 7.68 11.60
C ALA A 89 22.26 9.13 11.56
N SER A 90 21.48 10.09 12.04
CA SER A 90 21.86 11.51 12.03
C SER A 90 23.09 11.81 12.90
N VAL A 91 23.33 11.03 13.96
CA VAL A 91 24.57 11.16 14.75
C VAL A 91 25.81 10.60 14.05
N GLN A 92 25.65 9.71 13.06
CA GLN A 92 26.76 9.25 12.24
C GLN A 92 27.14 10.29 11.17
N GLY A 93 26.15 11.05 10.69
CA GLY A 93 26.37 12.19 9.82
C GLY A 93 25.09 12.61 9.07
N ALA A 94 25.14 13.80 8.47
CA ALA A 94 23.97 14.39 7.80
C ALA A 94 23.50 13.53 6.61
N ARG A 95 24.45 12.88 5.93
CA ARG A 95 24.17 12.01 4.80
C ARG A 95 23.45 10.74 5.24
N ALA A 96 23.92 10.10 6.31
CA ALA A 96 23.23 8.97 6.92
C ALA A 96 21.82 9.35 7.38
N GLY A 97 21.68 10.44 8.15
CA GLY A 97 20.40 10.95 8.62
C GLY A 97 19.38 11.22 7.50
N PHE A 98 19.79 11.93 6.44
CA PHE A 98 18.94 12.21 5.29
C PHE A 98 18.48 10.93 4.57
N SER A 99 19.42 10.03 4.28
CA SER A 99 19.12 8.80 3.53
C SER A 99 18.11 7.89 4.27
N VAL A 100 18.26 7.79 5.59
CA VAL A 100 17.35 7.03 6.45
C VAL A 100 16.00 7.75 6.59
N ALA A 101 15.98 9.07 6.69
CA ALA A 101 14.72 9.83 6.74
C ALA A 101 13.88 9.61 5.46
N VAL A 102 14.51 9.58 4.29
CA VAL A 102 13.84 9.27 3.02
C VAL A 102 13.25 7.85 3.06
N TYR A 103 14.04 6.85 3.47
CA TYR A 103 13.55 5.48 3.64
C TYR A 103 12.37 5.37 4.61
N CYS A 104 12.50 5.98 5.79
CA CYS A 104 11.45 5.95 6.82
C CYS A 104 10.18 6.69 6.39
N ALA A 105 10.29 7.76 5.60
CA ALA A 105 9.14 8.45 5.03
C ALA A 105 8.39 7.56 4.03
N THR A 106 9.11 6.84 3.15
CA THR A 106 8.47 6.00 2.14
C THR A 106 7.84 4.73 2.72
N ILE A 107 8.44 4.09 3.73
CA ILE A 107 7.83 2.95 4.44
C ILE A 107 6.58 3.37 5.22
N CYS A 108 6.60 4.54 5.88
CA CYS A 108 5.41 5.12 6.50
C CYS A 108 4.33 5.42 5.45
N GLY A 109 4.71 6.01 4.32
CA GLY A 109 3.78 6.27 3.22
C GLY A 109 3.15 4.99 2.67
N LEU A 110 3.96 3.94 2.45
CA LEU A 110 3.51 2.64 1.94
C LEU A 110 2.44 2.05 2.86
N PHE A 111 2.78 1.84 4.13
CA PHE A 111 1.86 1.21 5.07
C PHE A 111 0.67 2.10 5.40
N GLY A 112 0.87 3.41 5.56
CA GLY A 112 -0.18 4.35 5.91
C GLY A 112 -1.21 4.51 4.80
N ILE A 113 -0.77 4.72 3.56
CA ILE A 113 -1.67 4.85 2.40
C ILE A 113 -2.38 3.52 2.15
N SER A 114 -1.69 2.39 2.27
CA SER A 114 -2.29 1.07 2.08
C SER A 114 -3.34 0.73 3.14
N ALA A 115 -3.04 1.01 4.41
CA ALA A 115 -3.99 0.88 5.50
C ALA A 115 -5.22 1.76 5.24
N LEU A 116 -5.01 3.04 4.90
CA LEU A 116 -6.10 3.98 4.67
C LEU A 116 -6.96 3.59 3.45
N TYR A 117 -6.34 3.11 2.37
CA TYR A 117 -7.03 2.60 1.19
C TYR A 117 -7.94 1.41 1.54
N HIS A 118 -7.44 0.47 2.32
CA HIS A 118 -8.15 -0.77 2.62
C HIS A 118 -9.13 -0.67 3.79
N ARG A 119 -8.87 0.17 4.80
CA ARG A 119 -9.70 0.23 6.01
C ARG A 119 -10.89 1.18 5.88
N ARG A 120 -10.77 2.25 5.09
CA ARG A 120 -11.84 3.23 4.92
C ARG A 120 -12.74 2.85 3.74
N ARG A 121 -14.05 3.07 3.89
CA ARG A 121 -15.01 3.06 2.77
C ARG A 121 -14.95 4.41 2.07
N TRP A 122 -14.65 4.38 0.77
CA TRP A 122 -14.48 5.56 -0.07
C TRP A 122 -15.63 5.67 -1.06
N SER A 123 -15.96 6.89 -1.51
CA SER A 123 -16.79 7.07 -2.71
C SER A 123 -16.08 6.48 -3.94
N PRO A 124 -16.77 6.17 -5.05
CA PRO A 124 -16.15 5.61 -6.24
C PRO A 124 -14.93 6.40 -6.74
N ARG A 125 -15.05 7.73 -6.75
CA ARG A 125 -13.93 8.63 -7.09
C ARG A 125 -12.79 8.54 -6.08
N GLY A 126 -13.10 8.60 -4.78
CA GLY A 126 -12.10 8.51 -3.71
C GLY A 126 -11.36 7.17 -3.72
N TRP A 127 -12.07 6.07 -3.97
CA TRP A 127 -11.50 4.73 -4.07
C TRP A 127 -10.51 4.64 -5.23
N LYS A 128 -10.85 5.17 -6.41
CA LYS A 128 -9.93 5.23 -7.57
C LYS A 128 -8.67 6.04 -7.25
N ILE A 129 -8.78 7.16 -6.53
CA ILE A 129 -7.62 7.97 -6.12
C ILE A 129 -6.75 7.19 -5.13
N MET A 130 -7.33 6.65 -4.08
CA MET A 130 -6.58 5.90 -3.06
C MET A 130 -5.91 4.66 -3.62
N LYS A 131 -6.55 3.97 -4.56
CA LYS A 131 -5.96 2.85 -5.30
C LYS A 131 -4.71 3.27 -6.07
N ARG A 132 -4.74 4.45 -6.73
CA ARG A 132 -3.56 4.99 -7.43
C ARG A 132 -2.44 5.29 -6.44
N LEU A 133 -2.77 5.94 -5.32
CA LEU A 133 -1.79 6.27 -4.29
C LEU A 133 -1.15 5.02 -3.70
N ASP A 134 -1.95 4.01 -3.34
CA ASP A 134 -1.47 2.74 -2.77
C ASP A 134 -0.49 2.03 -3.70
N HIS A 135 -0.84 1.89 -4.99
CA HIS A 135 0.06 1.27 -5.96
C HIS A 135 1.29 2.11 -6.28
N SER A 136 1.16 3.45 -6.31
CA SER A 136 2.28 4.36 -6.52
C SER A 136 3.30 4.27 -5.37
N MET A 137 2.85 4.03 -4.14
CA MET A 137 3.74 3.92 -3.00
C MET A 137 4.70 2.73 -3.10
N ILE A 138 4.35 1.66 -3.81
CA ILE A 138 5.27 0.52 -4.03
C ILE A 138 6.54 1.01 -4.75
N PHE A 139 6.39 1.82 -5.80
CA PHE A 139 7.51 2.39 -6.56
C PHE A 139 8.37 3.33 -5.71
N LEU A 140 7.72 4.25 -4.98
CA LEU A 140 8.43 5.20 -4.11
C LEU A 140 9.14 4.49 -2.96
N PHE A 141 8.53 3.45 -2.39
CA PHE A 141 9.13 2.66 -1.34
C PHE A 141 10.35 1.87 -1.81
N ILE A 142 10.32 1.31 -3.03
CA ILE A 142 11.51 0.70 -3.63
C ILE A 142 12.64 1.73 -3.71
N ALA A 143 12.41 2.89 -4.33
CA ALA A 143 13.44 3.93 -4.44
C ALA A 143 13.93 4.45 -3.08
N GLY A 144 13.02 4.63 -2.12
CA GLY A 144 13.37 5.01 -0.76
C GLY A 144 14.21 3.95 -0.03
N THR A 145 13.97 2.66 -0.29
CA THR A 145 14.77 1.55 0.26
C THR A 145 16.19 1.55 -0.30
N TYR A 146 16.36 1.83 -1.60
CA TYR A 146 17.68 1.96 -2.20
C TYR A 146 18.48 3.15 -1.66
N THR A 147 17.80 4.20 -1.19
CA THR A 147 18.46 5.46 -0.83
C THR A 147 19.56 5.31 0.23
N PRO A 148 19.34 4.68 1.40
CA PRO A 148 20.41 4.43 2.36
C PRO A 148 21.50 3.49 1.83
N PHE A 149 21.18 2.43 1.08
CA PHE A 149 22.22 1.53 0.55
C PHE A 149 23.09 2.23 -0.49
N ALA A 150 22.50 2.96 -1.43
CA ALA A 150 23.24 3.70 -2.45
C ALA A 150 24.10 4.81 -1.84
N LEU A 151 23.66 5.41 -0.73
CA LEU A 151 24.42 6.46 -0.07
C LEU A 151 25.45 5.97 0.94
N LEU A 152 25.28 4.79 1.54
CA LEU A 152 26.10 4.34 2.69
C LEU A 152 26.79 2.99 2.46
N ALA A 153 26.33 2.19 1.51
CA ALA A 153 26.82 0.83 1.30
C ALA A 153 27.41 0.60 -0.10
N VAL A 154 27.64 1.67 -0.86
CA VAL A 154 28.13 1.64 -2.25
C VAL A 154 29.06 2.83 -2.50
N ASP A 155 30.10 2.62 -3.30
CA ASP A 155 30.99 3.69 -3.75
C ASP A 155 30.24 4.77 -4.53
N GLN A 156 30.64 6.02 -4.34
CA GLN A 156 29.81 7.18 -4.67
C GLN A 156 29.39 7.33 -6.14
N PRO A 157 30.27 7.12 -7.13
CA PRO A 157 29.84 7.17 -8.52
C PRO A 157 28.70 6.18 -8.81
N MET A 158 28.83 4.94 -8.33
CA MET A 158 27.81 3.91 -8.49
C MET A 158 26.55 4.22 -7.66
N GLY A 159 26.71 4.69 -6.42
CA GLY A 159 25.62 5.09 -5.55
C GLY A 159 24.69 6.14 -6.19
N TYR A 160 25.27 7.20 -6.77
CA TYR A 160 24.47 8.23 -7.46
C TYR A 160 23.80 7.71 -8.74
N TRP A 161 24.46 6.82 -9.50
CA TRP A 161 23.84 6.17 -10.66
C TRP A 161 22.64 5.31 -10.26
N ILE A 162 22.76 4.53 -9.18
CA ILE A 162 21.67 3.70 -8.66
C ILE A 162 20.52 4.59 -8.20
N LEU A 163 20.79 5.67 -7.46
CA LEU A 163 19.77 6.64 -7.05
C LEU A 163 19.02 7.22 -8.24
N ALA A 164 19.75 7.70 -9.26
CA ALA A 164 19.15 8.27 -10.45
C ALA A 164 18.25 7.23 -11.15
N LEU A 165 18.74 6.00 -11.31
CA LEU A 165 18.00 4.91 -11.94
C LEU A 165 16.72 4.56 -11.17
N VAL A 166 16.82 4.35 -9.85
CA VAL A 166 15.68 3.88 -9.05
C VAL A 166 14.62 4.96 -8.86
N TRP A 167 15.02 6.23 -8.70
CA TRP A 167 14.09 7.34 -8.59
C TRP A 167 13.46 7.69 -9.93
N ALA A 168 14.20 7.64 -11.04
CA ALA A 168 13.61 7.79 -12.38
C ALA A 168 12.59 6.68 -12.68
N GLY A 169 12.95 5.43 -12.36
CA GLY A 169 12.04 4.28 -12.47
C GLY A 169 10.80 4.44 -11.59
N ALA A 170 10.96 4.97 -10.37
CA ALA A 170 9.84 5.23 -9.47
C ALA A 170 8.91 6.33 -10.01
N ILE A 171 9.46 7.45 -10.49
CA ILE A 171 8.69 8.54 -11.11
C ILE A 171 7.94 8.04 -12.34
N ALA A 172 8.57 7.22 -13.19
CA ALA A 172 7.93 6.61 -14.34
C ALA A 172 6.79 5.67 -13.91
N GLY A 173 7.00 4.83 -12.90
CA GLY A 173 5.98 3.93 -12.36
C GLY A 173 4.78 4.66 -11.74
N VAL A 174 5.03 5.71 -10.96
CA VAL A 174 4.01 6.60 -10.40
C VAL A 174 3.23 7.28 -11.53
N SER A 175 3.94 7.83 -12.53
CA SER A 175 3.31 8.49 -13.68
C SER A 175 2.39 7.54 -14.44
N LEU A 176 2.84 6.31 -14.70
CA LEU A 176 2.04 5.26 -15.33
C LEU A 176 0.75 4.97 -14.53
N LYS A 177 0.82 4.88 -13.20
CA LYS A 177 -0.35 4.64 -12.36
C LYS A 177 -1.31 5.82 -12.28
N LEU A 178 -0.80 7.05 -12.41
CA LEU A 178 -1.63 8.25 -12.42
C LEU A 178 -2.33 8.45 -13.77
N THR A 179 -1.66 8.17 -14.89
CA THR A 179 -2.19 8.37 -16.25
C THR A 179 -2.97 7.17 -16.79
N TRP A 180 -2.64 5.94 -16.37
CA TRP A 180 -3.36 4.72 -16.76
C TRP A 180 -3.86 3.92 -15.54
N PRO A 181 -4.98 4.35 -14.93
CA PRO A 181 -5.48 3.75 -13.68
C PRO A 181 -6.01 2.32 -13.85
N THR A 182 -6.50 1.98 -15.04
CA THR A 182 -7.00 0.65 -15.41
C THR A 182 -5.90 -0.28 -15.92
N ALA A 183 -4.62 0.14 -15.82
CA ALA A 183 -3.50 -0.69 -16.22
C ALA A 183 -3.56 -2.03 -15.47
N PRO A 184 -3.52 -3.16 -16.19
CA PRO A 184 -3.70 -4.46 -15.59
C PRO A 184 -2.55 -4.78 -14.63
N ARG A 185 -2.83 -5.55 -13.58
CA ARG A 185 -1.81 -5.85 -12.57
C ARG A 185 -0.60 -6.61 -13.11
N TRP A 186 -0.78 -7.43 -14.16
CA TRP A 186 0.34 -8.12 -14.83
C TRP A 186 1.36 -7.15 -15.42
N LEU A 187 1.00 -5.89 -15.68
CA LEU A 187 1.95 -4.86 -16.09
C LEU A 187 2.66 -4.26 -14.87
N GLY A 188 1.92 -4.00 -13.79
CA GLY A 188 2.49 -3.39 -12.57
C GLY A 188 3.47 -4.29 -11.83
N VAL A 189 3.13 -5.58 -11.68
CA VAL A 189 3.92 -6.54 -10.89
C VAL A 189 5.35 -6.71 -11.43
N PRO A 190 5.57 -6.99 -12.72
CA PRO A 190 6.93 -7.11 -13.26
C PRO A 190 7.72 -5.80 -13.21
N LEU A 191 7.07 -4.64 -13.34
CA LEU A 191 7.76 -3.34 -13.30
C LEU A 191 8.38 -3.07 -11.93
N TYR A 192 7.62 -3.26 -10.84
CA TYR A 192 8.19 -3.06 -9.51
C TYR A 192 9.16 -4.17 -9.12
N ILE A 193 8.96 -5.43 -9.59
CA ILE A 193 9.94 -6.51 -9.36
C ILE A 193 11.24 -6.18 -10.08
N GLY A 194 11.19 -5.79 -11.35
CA GLY A 194 12.37 -5.40 -12.13
C GLY A 194 13.13 -4.23 -11.49
N LEU A 195 12.42 -3.19 -11.04
CA LEU A 195 13.01 -2.08 -10.31
C LEU A 195 13.64 -2.53 -8.97
N GLY A 196 12.97 -3.45 -8.27
CA GLY A 196 13.46 -4.05 -7.03
C GLY A 196 14.71 -4.92 -7.18
N TRP A 197 15.01 -5.40 -8.39
CA TRP A 197 16.18 -6.23 -8.68
C TRP A 197 17.43 -5.47 -9.12
N VAL A 198 17.36 -4.14 -9.23
CA VAL A 198 18.54 -3.26 -9.43
C VAL A 198 19.63 -3.52 -8.37
N ALA A 199 19.25 -3.99 -7.18
CA ALA A 199 20.14 -4.33 -6.07
C ALA A 199 21.19 -5.38 -6.44
N VAL A 200 20.93 -6.24 -7.43
CA VAL A 200 21.89 -7.25 -7.89
C VAL A 200 23.21 -6.61 -8.31
N PHE A 201 23.19 -5.40 -8.87
CA PHE A 201 24.39 -4.69 -9.30
C PHE A 201 25.26 -4.17 -8.15
N ILE A 202 24.74 -4.12 -6.92
CA ILE A 202 25.44 -3.56 -5.75
C ILE A 202 25.61 -4.57 -4.61
N LEU A 203 25.27 -5.85 -4.80
CA LEU A 203 25.38 -6.86 -3.74
C LEU A 203 26.81 -7.06 -3.25
N THR A 204 27.80 -6.97 -4.15
CA THR A 204 29.22 -7.06 -3.80
C THR A 204 29.65 -5.89 -2.93
N ASP A 205 29.21 -4.67 -3.24
CA ASP A 205 29.55 -3.49 -2.44
C ASP A 205 28.91 -3.58 -1.05
N ILE A 206 27.64 -3.99 -1.01
CA ILE A 206 26.91 -4.20 0.25
C ILE A 206 27.61 -5.26 1.12
N LEU A 207 28.11 -6.34 0.53
CA LEU A 207 28.87 -7.36 1.26
C LEU A 207 30.13 -6.79 1.92
N HIS A 208 30.92 -6.00 1.17
CA HIS A 208 32.21 -5.50 1.65
C HIS A 208 32.05 -4.29 2.60
N ILE A 209 31.02 -3.47 2.39
CA ILE A 209 30.84 -2.21 3.11
C ILE A 209 29.83 -2.36 4.26
N ALA A 210 28.62 -2.86 3.99
CA ALA A 210 27.60 -3.03 5.01
C ALA A 210 27.68 -4.38 5.75
N GLY A 211 28.44 -5.34 5.21
CA GLY A 211 28.72 -6.63 5.83
C GLY A 211 27.73 -7.75 5.47
N VAL A 212 28.11 -8.98 5.83
CA VAL A 212 27.35 -10.21 5.51
C VAL A 212 25.91 -10.17 6.04
N ALA A 213 25.70 -9.65 7.25
CA ALA A 213 24.37 -9.56 7.84
C ALA A 213 23.43 -8.68 7.00
N SER A 214 23.91 -7.52 6.54
CA SER A 214 23.14 -6.61 5.68
C SER A 214 22.81 -7.28 4.34
N LEU A 215 23.78 -7.95 3.72
CA LEU A 215 23.57 -8.69 2.47
C LEU A 215 22.47 -9.76 2.61
N VAL A 216 22.55 -10.62 3.63
CA VAL A 216 21.61 -11.73 3.83
C VAL A 216 20.19 -11.19 4.09
N LEU A 217 20.08 -10.15 4.91
CA LEU A 217 18.79 -9.52 5.20
C LEU A 217 18.20 -8.83 3.96
N LEU A 218 19.01 -8.13 3.18
CA LEU A 218 18.58 -7.51 1.92
C LEU A 218 18.09 -8.56 0.93
N ALA A 219 18.87 -9.62 0.72
CA ALA A 219 18.52 -10.73 -0.17
C ALA A 219 17.24 -11.44 0.28
N THR A 220 17.12 -11.74 1.59
CA THR A 220 15.92 -12.36 2.17
C THR A 220 14.70 -11.48 1.96
N GLY A 221 14.79 -10.18 2.24
CA GLY A 221 13.70 -9.25 1.99
C GLY A 221 13.33 -9.13 0.50
N GLY A 222 14.32 -9.13 -0.40
CA GLY A 222 14.09 -9.11 -1.85
C GLY A 222 13.35 -10.36 -2.35
N VAL A 223 13.71 -11.54 -1.83
CA VAL A 223 13.00 -12.80 -2.10
C VAL A 223 11.57 -12.73 -1.57
N LEU A 224 11.37 -12.28 -0.33
CA LEU A 224 10.04 -12.15 0.27
C LEU A 224 9.13 -11.18 -0.52
N TYR A 225 9.65 -10.04 -0.96
CA TYR A 225 8.91 -9.12 -1.84
C TYR A 225 8.52 -9.79 -3.16
N THR A 226 9.44 -10.53 -3.77
CA THR A 226 9.19 -11.24 -5.03
C THR A 226 8.12 -12.32 -4.85
N LEU A 227 8.24 -13.16 -3.81
CA LEU A 227 7.26 -14.20 -3.50
C LEU A 227 5.89 -13.62 -3.17
N GLY A 228 5.83 -12.53 -2.41
CA GLY A 228 4.60 -11.80 -2.15
C GLY A 228 3.98 -11.27 -3.45
N GLY A 229 4.77 -10.62 -4.32
CA GLY A 229 4.30 -10.10 -5.60
C GLY A 229 3.79 -11.20 -6.54
N ILE A 230 4.45 -12.36 -6.55
CA ILE A 230 3.99 -13.55 -7.27
C ILE A 230 2.66 -14.04 -6.70
N ALA A 231 2.55 -14.25 -5.38
CA ALA A 231 1.31 -14.68 -4.72
C ALA A 231 0.14 -13.75 -5.05
N TYR A 232 0.40 -12.44 -5.02
CA TYR A 232 -0.53 -11.40 -5.42
C TYR A 232 -0.93 -11.48 -6.90
N GLY A 233 0.04 -11.67 -7.81
CA GLY A 233 -0.20 -11.83 -9.24
C GLY A 233 -1.06 -13.06 -9.58
N ILE A 234 -0.76 -14.21 -8.98
CA ILE A 234 -1.46 -15.48 -9.25
C ILE A 234 -2.77 -15.66 -8.47
N LYS A 235 -3.10 -14.74 -7.55
CA LYS A 235 -4.28 -14.80 -6.65
C LYS A 235 -4.32 -16.04 -5.75
N LYS A 236 -3.15 -16.55 -5.35
CA LYS A 236 -2.99 -17.74 -4.49
C LYS A 236 -1.74 -17.59 -3.61
N PRO A 237 -1.68 -18.25 -2.44
CA PRO A 237 -2.71 -19.12 -1.84
C PRO A 237 -3.83 -18.33 -1.18
N ASN A 238 -4.93 -19.01 -0.80
CA ASN A 238 -5.99 -18.47 0.06
C ASN A 238 -6.07 -19.30 1.34
N PRO A 239 -5.18 -19.07 2.32
CA PRO A 239 -5.05 -19.95 3.49
C PRO A 239 -6.34 -20.08 4.29
N TRP A 240 -7.10 -18.99 4.42
CA TRP A 240 -8.35 -18.96 5.14
C TRP A 240 -9.41 -18.16 4.37
N PRO A 241 -10.23 -18.82 3.52
CA PRO A 241 -11.22 -18.14 2.69
C PRO A 241 -12.14 -17.20 3.49
N GLY A 242 -12.34 -15.97 2.99
CA GLY A 242 -13.14 -14.93 3.65
C GLY A 242 -12.43 -14.20 4.81
N VAL A 243 -11.32 -14.71 5.33
CA VAL A 243 -10.57 -14.09 6.45
C VAL A 243 -9.19 -13.61 6.00
N PHE A 244 -8.40 -14.49 5.40
CA PHE A 244 -7.00 -14.28 5.03
C PHE A 244 -6.71 -14.94 3.67
N GLY A 245 -6.53 -14.14 2.63
CA GLY A 245 -6.27 -14.57 1.26
C GLY A 245 -4.88 -14.19 0.76
N TYR A 246 -4.68 -14.33 -0.55
CA TYR A 246 -3.42 -14.02 -1.23
C TYR A 246 -2.93 -12.58 -1.01
N HIS A 247 -3.86 -11.62 -0.86
CA HIS A 247 -3.55 -10.21 -0.64
C HIS A 247 -2.99 -9.99 0.76
N GLU A 248 -3.53 -10.68 1.76
CA GLU A 248 -3.01 -10.66 3.13
C GLU A 248 -1.65 -11.38 3.23
N VAL A 249 -1.44 -12.46 2.46
CA VAL A 249 -0.11 -13.08 2.31
C VAL A 249 0.89 -12.07 1.75
N PHE A 250 0.52 -11.34 0.69
CA PHE A 250 1.35 -10.28 0.12
C PHE A 250 1.69 -9.19 1.15
N HIS A 251 0.72 -8.71 1.92
CA HIS A 251 0.96 -7.75 2.99
C HIS A 251 1.90 -8.29 4.07
N ALA A 252 1.70 -9.55 4.50
CA ALA A 252 2.57 -10.18 5.50
C ALA A 252 4.02 -10.27 5.02
N MET A 253 4.23 -10.76 3.78
CA MET A 253 5.56 -10.85 3.18
C MET A 253 6.21 -9.46 3.04
N THR A 254 5.42 -8.44 2.66
CA THR A 254 5.87 -7.06 2.53
C THR A 254 6.37 -6.50 3.87
N ILE A 255 5.67 -6.81 4.97
CA ILE A 255 6.06 -6.39 6.32
C ILE A 255 7.36 -7.07 6.76
N VAL A 256 7.44 -8.40 6.62
CA VAL A 256 8.65 -9.15 7.02
C VAL A 256 9.85 -8.69 6.20
N ALA A 257 9.68 -8.50 4.90
CA ALA A 257 10.71 -7.95 4.03
C ALA A 257 11.16 -6.55 4.46
N ALA A 258 10.20 -5.68 4.82
CA ALA A 258 10.51 -4.33 5.28
C ALA A 258 11.29 -4.33 6.60
N ILE A 259 10.98 -5.26 7.52
CA ILE A 259 11.74 -5.46 8.75
C ILE A 259 13.17 -5.91 8.43
N CYS A 260 13.36 -6.87 7.51
CA CYS A 260 14.69 -7.29 7.08
C CYS A 260 15.49 -6.12 6.52
N HIS A 261 14.88 -5.31 5.64
CA HIS A 261 15.52 -4.15 5.04
C HIS A 261 15.82 -3.05 6.05
N TYR A 262 14.94 -2.80 7.01
CA TYR A 262 15.19 -1.85 8.11
C TYR A 262 16.45 -2.24 8.90
N ILE A 263 16.58 -3.52 9.27
CA ILE A 263 17.74 -4.02 10.00
C ILE A 263 19.00 -3.98 9.11
N ALA A 264 18.88 -4.29 7.81
CA ALA A 264 19.99 -4.16 6.88
C ALA A 264 20.48 -2.70 6.72
N VAL A 265 19.56 -1.73 6.72
CA VAL A 265 19.88 -0.30 6.73
C VAL A 265 20.58 0.11 8.02
N TYR A 266 20.17 -0.42 9.18
CA TYR A 266 20.89 -0.21 10.43
C TYR A 266 22.36 -0.64 10.30
N PHE A 267 22.65 -1.83 9.76
CA PHE A 267 24.04 -2.26 9.54
C PHE A 267 24.78 -1.36 8.54
N ALA A 268 24.12 -0.92 7.47
CA ALA A 268 24.72 0.02 6.53
C ALA A 268 25.11 1.34 7.21
N VAL A 269 24.27 1.88 8.10
CA VAL A 269 24.56 3.11 8.85
C VAL A 269 25.82 3.00 9.69
N TYR A 270 26.03 1.88 10.38
CA TYR A 270 27.14 1.74 11.33
C TYR A 270 28.44 1.17 10.73
N ASN A 271 28.36 0.50 9.59
CA ASN A 271 29.54 -0.04 8.90
C ASN A 271 30.04 0.86 7.76
N SER A 272 29.24 1.85 7.35
CA SER A 272 29.56 2.78 6.26
C SER A 272 30.78 3.66 6.58
N PRO A 273 31.74 3.78 5.65
CA PRO A 273 32.78 4.79 5.70
C PRO A 273 32.32 6.16 5.16
N PHE A 274 31.06 6.29 4.71
CA PHE A 274 30.52 7.46 4.01
C PHE A 274 29.51 8.28 4.83
N SER A 275 29.51 8.15 6.16
CA SER A 275 28.53 8.76 7.08
C SER A 275 28.47 10.29 7.04
#